data_AF-A0A845FWT7-F1
#
_entry.id   AF-A0A845FWT7-F1
#
_cell.length_a   1.000
_cell.length_b   1.000
_cell.length_c   1.000
_cell.angle_alpha   90.00
_cell.angle_beta   90.00
_cell.angle_gamma   90.00
#
_symmetry.space_group_name_H-M   'P 1'
#
loop_
_entity.id
_entity.type
_entity.pdbx_description
1 polymer ?
#
loop_
_entity_poly.entity_id
_entity_poly.type
_entity_poly.pdbx_seq_one_letter_code
_entity_poly.pdbx_strand_id
1 'polypeptide(L)'
;MNDEINYKNNPLHGVSLKNMLTELVDHYGFEILFAYLRINCFKTNPSVESSVKFLKHTDWAREKVENFYLYQFKSLPRASDDQYDLSPRDRIIPDGDQPGEPAKLSIEDAEQLQAKREKKAASFGKPRQGYGPGKPRQERAPSRTSRPSDGKSSAGNPYTAKPSAAKPAASKDSGDPWSKWRK
;
A
#
# COMPACT_ATOMS: atom_id res chain seq x y z
N MET A 1 -25.33 -19.81 -5.39
CA MET A 1 -24.54 -20.66 -4.50
C MET A 1 -23.97 -19.74 -3.44
N ASN A 2 -24.21 -20.02 -2.16
CA ASN A 2 -23.53 -19.29 -1.09
C ASN A 2 -22.16 -19.93 -0.98
N ASP A 3 -21.14 -19.28 -1.51
CA ASP A 3 -19.76 -19.69 -1.25
C ASP A 3 -19.51 -19.46 0.25
N GLU A 4 -19.52 -20.53 1.04
CA GLU A 4 -19.23 -20.47 2.47
C GLU A 4 -17.80 -19.96 2.65
N ILE A 5 -17.68 -18.68 3.04
CA ILE A 5 -16.38 -18.07 3.29
C ILE A 5 -15.81 -18.70 4.57
N ASN A 6 -14.78 -19.53 4.42
CA ASN A 6 -14.13 -20.22 5.53
C ASN A 6 -13.16 -19.29 6.26
N TYR A 7 -13.65 -18.63 7.31
CA TYR A 7 -12.85 -17.78 8.20
C TYR A 7 -12.11 -18.55 9.31
N LYS A 8 -12.27 -19.89 9.41
CA LYS A 8 -11.83 -20.66 10.58
C LYS A 8 -10.32 -20.61 10.84
N ASN A 9 -9.51 -20.35 9.80
CA ASN A 9 -8.06 -20.41 9.91
C ASN A 9 -7.42 -19.12 10.39
N ASN A 10 -8.14 -18.00 10.42
CA ASN A 10 -7.54 -16.75 10.83
C ASN A 10 -7.35 -16.74 12.37
N PRO A 11 -6.09 -16.64 12.87
CA PRO A 11 -5.79 -16.71 14.30
C PRO A 11 -6.44 -15.62 15.15
N LEU A 12 -7.00 -14.58 14.52
CA LEU A 12 -7.74 -13.53 15.20
C LEU A 12 -9.17 -13.95 15.56
N HIS A 13 -9.75 -14.96 14.90
CA HIS A 13 -11.07 -15.47 15.30
C HIS A 13 -10.96 -16.26 16.60
N GLY A 14 -11.77 -15.89 17.60
CA GLY A 14 -11.74 -16.50 18.92
C GLY A 14 -10.76 -15.86 19.91
N VAL A 15 -9.83 -15.02 19.45
CA VAL A 15 -8.91 -14.28 20.33
C VAL A 15 -9.48 -12.91 20.68
N SER A 16 -9.57 -12.63 21.98
CA SER A 16 -9.98 -11.31 22.49
C SER A 16 -8.85 -10.30 22.32
N LEU A 17 -9.21 -9.02 22.13
CA LEU A 17 -8.23 -7.93 22.01
C LEU A 17 -7.29 -7.85 23.23
N LYS A 18 -7.81 -8.18 24.42
CA LYS A 18 -7.03 -8.23 25.66
C LYS A 18 -5.99 -9.35 25.62
N ASN A 19 -6.39 -10.55 25.21
CA ASN A 19 -5.49 -11.71 25.18
C ASN A 19 -4.38 -11.50 24.13
N MET A 20 -4.74 -11.06 22.93
CA MET A 20 -3.77 -10.73 21.87
C MET A 20 -2.75 -9.68 22.34
N LEU A 21 -3.19 -8.60 22.98
CA LEU A 21 -2.27 -7.60 23.52
C LEU A 21 -1.39 -8.15 24.64
N THR A 22 -1.92 -9.02 25.49
CA THR A 22 -1.15 -9.63 26.57
C THR A 22 -0.03 -10.48 25.98
N GLU A 23 -0.31 -11.32 24.99
CA GLU A 23 0.72 -12.11 24.28
C GLU A 23 1.80 -11.23 23.63
N LEU A 24 1.40 -10.12 23.00
CA LEU A 24 2.35 -9.20 22.37
C LEU A 24 3.24 -8.49 23.39
N VAL A 25 2.66 -8.05 24.51
CA VAL A 25 3.40 -7.37 25.58
C VAL A 25 4.31 -8.34 26.32
N ASP A 26 3.87 -9.58 26.56
CA ASP A 26 4.67 -10.60 27.22
C ASP A 26 5.90 -10.99 26.39
N HIS A 27 5.78 -11.00 25.06
CA HIS A 27 6.88 -11.36 24.17
C HIS A 27 7.81 -10.18 23.82
N TYR A 28 7.26 -8.99 23.55
CA TYR A 28 8.04 -7.85 23.05
C TYR A 28 8.19 -6.69 24.03
N GLY A 29 7.28 -6.56 24.99
CA GLY A 29 7.17 -5.39 25.85
C GLY A 29 6.63 -4.14 25.12
N PHE A 30 6.26 -3.14 25.91
CA PHE A 30 5.67 -1.89 25.39
C PHE A 30 6.65 -1.03 24.58
N GLU A 31 7.93 -1.04 24.93
CA GLU A 31 8.95 -0.20 24.29
C GLU A 31 9.16 -0.60 22.82
N ILE A 32 9.31 -1.89 22.56
CA ILE A 32 9.45 -2.44 21.20
C ILE A 32 8.16 -2.18 20.41
N LEU A 33 7.00 -2.46 21.00
CA LEU A 33 5.71 -2.19 20.34
C LEU A 33 5.57 -0.71 19.94
N PHE A 34 5.96 0.22 20.80
CA PHE A 34 5.97 1.64 20.47
C PHE A 34 6.97 1.97 19.35
N ALA A 35 8.17 1.40 19.38
CA ALA A 35 9.21 1.67 18.39
C ALA A 35 8.79 1.25 16.96
N TYR A 36 8.09 0.12 16.83
CA TYR A 36 7.60 -0.40 15.54
C TYR A 36 6.27 0.23 15.10
N LEU A 37 5.29 0.28 16.00
CA LEU A 37 3.93 0.70 15.67
C LEU A 37 3.73 2.22 15.76
N ARG A 38 4.53 2.91 16.58
CA ARG A 38 4.41 4.35 16.88
C ARG A 38 2.98 4.75 17.27
N ILE A 39 2.36 3.96 18.17
CA ILE A 39 1.05 4.25 18.75
C ILE A 39 1.24 4.78 20.17
N ASN A 40 0.75 5.98 20.44
CA ASN A 40 1.05 6.69 21.70
C ASN A 40 0.55 5.99 22.97
N CYS A 41 -0.46 5.11 22.88
CA CYS A 41 -0.94 4.36 24.06
C CYS A 41 0.13 3.42 24.66
N PHE A 42 1.12 3.00 23.88
CA PHE A 42 2.24 2.18 24.37
C PHE A 42 3.37 3.00 24.98
N LYS A 43 3.36 4.33 24.82
CA LYS A 43 4.34 5.24 25.43
C LYS A 43 3.77 5.94 26.66
N THR A 44 2.54 6.44 26.56
CA THR A 44 1.90 7.23 27.62
C THR A 44 1.05 6.32 28.50
N ASN A 45 1.52 6.04 29.72
CA ASN A 45 0.90 5.10 30.67
C ASN A 45 0.72 3.67 30.10
N PRO A 46 1.82 2.98 29.80
CA PRO A 46 1.79 1.63 29.24
C PRO A 46 1.12 0.65 30.21
N SER A 47 -0.10 0.25 29.88
CA SER A 47 -0.85 -0.79 30.57
C SER A 47 -1.74 -1.53 29.58
N VAL A 48 -1.96 -2.82 29.82
CA VAL A 48 -2.85 -3.63 28.98
C VAL A 48 -4.26 -3.06 29.02
N GLU A 49 -4.75 -2.63 30.18
CA GLU A 49 -6.13 -2.13 30.31
C GLU A 49 -6.35 -0.79 29.62
N SER A 50 -5.39 0.14 29.75
CA SER A 50 -5.44 1.45 29.07
C SER A 50 -5.35 1.27 27.55
N SER A 51 -4.47 0.37 27.09
CA SER A 51 -4.29 0.05 25.68
C SER A 51 -5.55 -0.58 25.08
N VAL A 52 -6.18 -1.55 25.76
CA VAL A 52 -7.44 -2.15 25.30
C VAL A 52 -8.54 -1.10 25.19
N LYS A 53 -8.70 -0.23 26.19
CA LYS A 53 -9.68 0.87 26.14
C LYS A 53 -9.43 1.77 24.92
N PHE A 54 -8.18 2.15 24.67
CA PHE A 54 -7.81 2.98 23.52
C PHE A 54 -8.12 2.29 22.17
N LEU A 55 -7.72 1.02 22.01
CA LEU A 55 -7.90 0.26 20.77
C LEU A 55 -9.36 -0.10 20.49
N LYS A 56 -10.24 -0.09 21.50
CA LYS A 56 -11.69 -0.22 21.29
C LYS A 56 -12.30 0.98 20.57
N HIS A 57 -11.75 2.18 20.76
CA HIS A 57 -12.26 3.43 20.18
C HIS A 57 -11.47 3.89 18.95
N THR A 58 -10.35 3.25 18.64
CA THR A 58 -9.42 3.67 17.60
C THR A 58 -9.19 2.54 16.61
N ASP A 59 -10.11 2.39 15.67
CA ASP A 59 -10.17 1.23 14.76
C ASP A 59 -8.89 1.06 13.95
N TRP A 60 -8.37 2.12 13.33
CA TRP A 60 -7.13 2.08 12.56
C TRP A 60 -5.93 1.59 13.40
N ALA A 61 -5.90 1.92 14.70
CA ALA A 61 -4.84 1.51 15.60
C ALA A 61 -4.99 0.03 15.98
N ARG A 62 -6.23 -0.43 16.20
CA ARG A 62 -6.55 -1.84 16.43
C ARG A 62 -6.13 -2.69 15.23
N GLU A 63 -6.51 -2.30 14.03
CA GLU A 63 -6.13 -3.02 12.81
C GLU A 63 -4.61 -3.04 12.60
N LYS A 64 -3.91 -1.95 12.98
CA LYS A 64 -2.46 -1.91 12.92
C LYS A 64 -1.79 -2.90 13.87
N VAL A 65 -2.32 -3.05 15.08
CA VAL A 65 -1.86 -4.05 16.06
C VAL A 65 -2.21 -5.47 15.61
N GLU A 66 -3.40 -5.68 15.06
CA GLU A 66 -3.82 -6.99 14.53
C GLU A 66 -2.97 -7.43 13.35
N ASN A 67 -2.65 -6.52 12.42
CA ASN A 67 -1.70 -6.77 11.35
C ASN A 67 -0.33 -7.20 11.87
N PHE A 68 0.17 -6.49 12.89
CA PHE A 68 1.43 -6.83 13.53
C PHE A 68 1.37 -8.21 14.20
N TYR A 69 0.26 -8.55 14.83
CA TYR A 69 0.05 -9.88 15.41
C TYR A 69 0.12 -10.99 14.34
N LEU A 70 -0.56 -10.81 13.20
CA LEU A 70 -0.57 -11.82 12.13
C LEU A 70 0.81 -12.02 11.48
N TYR A 71 1.49 -10.93 11.11
CA TYR A 71 2.70 -11.04 10.29
C TYR A 71 3.98 -11.08 11.11
N GLN A 72 4.02 -10.40 12.26
CA GLN A 72 5.23 -10.31 13.08
C GLN A 72 5.23 -11.32 14.22
N PHE A 73 4.07 -11.64 14.81
CA PHE A 73 3.99 -12.60 15.90
C PHE A 73 3.62 -14.02 15.44
N LYS A 74 2.65 -14.15 14.52
CA LYS A 74 2.28 -15.44 13.92
C LYS A 74 3.08 -15.76 12.64
N SER A 75 3.93 -14.86 12.17
CA SER A 75 4.83 -15.05 11.01
C SER A 75 4.13 -15.60 9.76
N LEU A 76 2.88 -15.17 9.56
CA LEU A 76 2.07 -15.61 8.41
C LEU A 76 2.58 -15.00 7.10
N PRO A 77 2.39 -15.68 5.96
CA PRO A 77 2.70 -15.09 4.67
C PRO A 77 1.84 -13.85 4.41
N ARG A 78 2.39 -12.91 3.65
CA ARG A 78 1.66 -11.68 3.28
C ARG A 78 0.42 -12.05 2.45
N ALA A 79 -0.74 -11.54 2.85
CA ALA A 79 -1.98 -11.72 2.12
C ALA A 79 -1.91 -11.16 0.69
N SER A 80 -2.77 -11.66 -0.21
CA SER A 80 -2.96 -11.07 -1.54
C SER A 80 -3.46 -9.62 -1.44
N ASP A 81 -3.24 -8.82 -2.47
CA ASP A 81 -3.58 -7.39 -2.43
C ASP A 81 -5.08 -7.17 -2.16
N ASP A 82 -5.98 -7.94 -2.80
CA ASP A 82 -7.43 -7.87 -2.56
C ASP A 82 -7.83 -8.20 -1.11
N GLN A 83 -7.14 -9.17 -0.49
CA GLN A 83 -7.38 -9.54 0.91
C GLN A 83 -6.74 -8.54 1.88
N TYR A 84 -5.65 -7.88 1.48
CA TYR A 84 -4.95 -6.91 2.31
C TYR A 84 -5.78 -5.65 2.53
N ASP A 85 -6.60 -5.28 1.55
CA ASP A 85 -7.55 -4.16 1.63
C ASP A 85 -8.69 -4.40 2.64
N LEU A 86 -8.97 -5.67 2.97
CA LEU A 86 -9.92 -6.05 4.02
C LEU A 86 -9.29 -5.88 5.42
N SER A 87 -10.17 -5.65 6.40
CA SER A 87 -9.78 -5.59 7.81
C SER A 87 -9.09 -6.90 8.22
N PRO A 88 -8.06 -6.90 9.08
CA PRO A 88 -7.30 -8.10 9.42
C PRO A 88 -8.16 -9.28 9.93
N ARG A 89 -9.31 -8.99 10.57
CA ARG A 89 -10.25 -10.01 11.03
C ARG A 89 -11.14 -10.58 9.94
N ASP A 90 -11.30 -9.90 8.80
CA ASP A 90 -12.14 -10.32 7.69
C ASP A 90 -11.33 -11.02 6.58
N ARG A 91 -10.03 -11.22 6.80
CA ARG A 91 -9.14 -11.87 5.83
C ARG A 91 -9.29 -13.38 5.87
N ILE A 92 -9.31 -13.97 4.69
CA ILE A 92 -9.30 -15.42 4.49
C ILE A 92 -7.84 -15.88 4.44
N ILE A 93 -7.48 -16.83 5.31
CA ILE A 93 -6.16 -17.45 5.33
C ILE A 93 -6.27 -18.87 4.75
N PRO A 94 -5.53 -19.20 3.67
CA PRO A 94 -5.52 -20.54 3.09
C PRO A 94 -5.19 -21.63 4.11
N ASP A 95 -5.78 -22.82 3.99
CA ASP A 95 -5.62 -23.94 4.95
C ASP A 95 -4.16 -24.42 5.13
N GLY A 96 -3.28 -24.12 4.16
CA GLY A 96 -1.86 -24.48 4.21
C GLY A 96 -0.99 -23.56 5.07
N ASP A 97 -1.46 -22.37 5.42
CA ASP A 97 -0.65 -21.36 6.10
C ASP A 97 -0.80 -21.47 7.62
N GLN A 98 0.19 -22.07 8.28
CA GLN A 98 0.20 -22.23 9.72
C GLN A 98 1.01 -21.13 10.40
N PRO A 99 0.58 -20.63 11.58
CA PRO A 99 1.37 -19.72 12.38
C PRO A 99 2.76 -20.27 12.73
N GLY A 100 3.80 -19.47 12.48
CA GLY A 100 5.18 -19.76 12.82
C GLY A 100 5.62 -19.16 14.16
N GLU A 101 6.93 -19.21 14.41
CA GLU A 101 7.55 -18.57 15.58
C GLU A 101 7.48 -17.04 15.48
N PRO A 102 7.33 -16.32 16.61
CA PRO A 102 7.38 -14.87 16.64
C PRO A 102 8.71 -14.31 16.11
N ALA A 103 8.63 -13.25 15.32
CA ALA A 103 9.81 -12.57 14.79
C ALA A 103 10.66 -11.97 15.92
N LYS A 104 11.98 -12.07 15.82
CA LYS A 104 12.89 -11.43 16.79
C LYS A 104 13.04 -9.95 16.44
N LEU A 105 12.37 -9.07 17.18
CA LEU A 105 12.39 -7.62 16.96
C LEU A 105 13.41 -6.95 17.89
N SER A 106 14.31 -6.15 17.32
CA SER A 106 15.27 -5.33 18.06
C SER A 106 14.88 -3.85 18.00
N ILE A 107 15.21 -3.09 19.05
CA ILE A 107 15.04 -1.64 19.10
C ILE A 107 15.89 -0.96 18.01
N GLU A 108 17.10 -1.46 17.78
CA GLU A 108 18.01 -0.93 16.75
C GLU A 108 17.43 -1.05 15.34
N ASP A 109 16.76 -2.16 15.04
CA ASP A 109 16.11 -2.34 13.74
C ASP A 109 14.92 -1.40 13.57
N ALA A 110 14.19 -1.12 14.66
CA ALA A 110 13.15 -0.10 14.65
C ALA A 110 13.73 1.27 14.28
N GLU A 111 14.85 1.69 14.88
CA GLU A 111 15.51 2.96 14.54
C GLU A 111 15.94 3.04 13.08
N GLN A 112 16.50 1.95 12.53
CA GLN A 112 16.86 1.89 11.11
C GLN A 112 15.63 2.06 10.22
N LEU A 113 14.53 1.41 10.58
CA LEU A 113 13.26 1.50 9.85
C LEU A 113 12.68 2.92 9.92
N GLN A 114 12.83 3.60 11.06
CA GLN A 114 12.48 5.01 11.24
C GLN A 114 13.34 5.93 10.37
N ALA A 115 14.67 5.77 10.40
CA ALA A 115 15.58 6.54 9.58
C ALA A 115 15.33 6.34 8.07
N LYS A 116 14.98 5.11 7.64
CA LYS A 116 14.57 4.81 6.26
C LYS A 116 13.28 5.56 5.89
N ARG A 117 12.27 5.56 6.77
CA ARG A 117 11.01 6.30 6.57
C ARG A 117 11.26 7.80 6.47
N GLU A 118 12.11 8.36 7.31
CA GLU A 118 12.48 9.78 7.31
C GLU A 118 13.25 10.20 6.05
N LYS A 119 14.24 9.40 5.63
CA LYS A 119 14.96 9.61 4.36
C LYS A 119 14.01 9.60 3.16
N LYS A 120 13.08 8.62 3.12
CA LYS A 120 12.05 8.54 2.07
C LYS A 120 11.12 9.76 2.09
N ALA A 121 10.64 10.17 3.26
CA ALA A 121 9.80 11.36 3.41
C ALA A 121 10.52 12.64 2.96
N ALA A 122 11.79 12.82 3.35
CA ALA A 122 12.61 13.95 2.94
C ALA A 122 12.87 14.00 1.42
N SER A 123 12.85 12.85 0.73
CA SER A 123 13.00 12.77 -0.72
C SER A 123 11.70 13.10 -1.48
N PHE A 124 10.53 12.83 -0.89
CA PHE A 124 9.22 13.01 -1.55
C PHE A 124 8.90 14.49 -1.85
N GLY A 125 9.38 15.42 -1.02
CA GLY A 125 9.21 16.87 -1.22
C GLY A 125 10.26 17.53 -2.12
N LYS A 126 11.28 16.80 -2.58
CA LYS A 126 12.30 17.37 -3.49
C LYS A 126 11.79 17.29 -4.92
N PRO A 127 11.82 18.39 -5.70
CA PRO A 127 11.47 18.30 -7.12
C PRO A 127 12.38 17.27 -7.78
N ARG A 128 11.78 16.36 -8.57
CA ARG A 128 12.55 15.45 -9.42
C ARG A 128 13.48 16.29 -10.29
N GLN A 129 14.78 16.24 -10.00
CA GLN A 129 15.81 16.88 -10.81
C GLN A 129 15.92 16.09 -12.12
N GLY A 130 15.07 16.40 -13.10
CA GLY A 130 15.00 15.61 -14.34
C GLY A 130 13.94 15.99 -15.38
N TYR A 131 13.05 16.95 -15.12
CA TYR A 131 12.22 17.53 -16.18
C TYR A 131 12.32 19.04 -16.08
N GLY A 132 13.34 19.61 -16.72
CA GLY A 132 13.38 21.05 -16.97
C GLY A 132 12.18 21.45 -17.83
N PRO A 133 11.67 22.69 -17.72
CA PRO A 133 10.62 23.18 -18.60
C PRO A 133 11.07 22.99 -20.05
N GLY A 134 10.26 22.26 -20.83
CA GLY A 134 10.58 21.96 -22.22
C GLY A 134 10.97 23.23 -22.96
N LYS A 135 12.11 23.19 -23.66
CA LYS A 135 12.53 24.30 -24.53
C LYS A 135 11.36 24.66 -25.46
N PRO A 136 11.07 25.96 -25.68
CA PRO A 136 10.01 26.35 -26.61
C PRO A 136 10.32 25.73 -27.99
N ARG A 137 9.32 25.07 -28.55
CA ARG A 137 9.35 24.49 -29.89
C ARG A 137 9.63 25.62 -30.88
N GLN A 138 10.87 25.72 -31.38
CA GLN A 138 11.19 26.62 -32.48
C GLN A 138 10.38 26.19 -33.71
N GLU A 139 9.48 27.06 -34.16
CA GLU A 139 8.75 26.92 -35.42
C GLU A 139 9.76 26.95 -36.57
N ARG A 140 10.08 25.76 -37.11
CA ARG A 140 10.79 25.68 -38.38
C ARG A 140 9.84 26.13 -39.49
N ALA A 141 10.23 27.17 -40.21
CA ALA A 141 9.54 27.64 -41.40
C ALA A 141 9.39 26.51 -42.44
N PRO A 142 8.26 26.45 -43.19
CA PRO A 142 8.05 25.41 -44.18
C PRO A 142 8.97 25.62 -45.39
N SER A 143 10.03 24.83 -45.50
CA SER A 143 10.82 24.71 -46.72
C SER A 143 10.00 23.97 -47.78
N ARG A 144 9.56 24.70 -48.80
CA ARG A 144 9.00 24.16 -50.03
C ARG A 144 10.06 23.32 -50.74
N THR A 145 9.81 22.03 -50.91
CA THR A 145 10.52 21.26 -51.94
C THR A 145 9.57 20.22 -52.53
N SER A 146 9.46 20.30 -53.84
CA SER A 146 8.63 19.52 -54.75
C SER A 146 8.94 18.02 -54.70
N ARG A 147 7.90 17.20 -54.88
CA ARG A 147 7.98 15.78 -55.23
C ARG A 147 8.80 15.57 -56.53
N PRO A 148 9.29 14.34 -56.80
CA PRO A 148 8.47 13.44 -57.60
C PRO A 148 8.34 12.01 -57.04
N SER A 149 7.33 11.35 -57.58
CA SER A 149 6.83 10.00 -57.35
C SER A 149 7.65 8.99 -58.15
N ASP A 150 8.00 7.85 -57.56
CA ASP A 150 8.14 6.58 -58.27
C ASP A 150 7.79 5.41 -57.34
N GLY A 151 6.86 4.57 -57.80
CA GLY A 151 6.38 3.40 -57.08
C GLY A 151 7.01 2.10 -57.57
N LYS A 152 7.13 1.12 -56.66
CA LYS A 152 6.96 -0.31 -56.98
C LYS A 152 6.88 -1.18 -55.71
N SER A 153 5.68 -1.72 -55.50
CA SER A 153 5.34 -3.13 -55.28
C SER A 153 5.87 -3.95 -54.09
N SER A 154 4.89 -4.40 -53.30
CA SER A 154 4.63 -5.81 -52.95
C SER A 154 5.39 -6.47 -51.79
N ALA A 155 4.76 -6.53 -50.62
CA ALA A 155 4.39 -7.77 -49.94
C ALA A 155 3.51 -7.44 -48.73
N GLY A 156 2.19 -7.55 -48.90
CA GLY A 156 1.24 -7.48 -47.80
C GLY A 156 1.26 -8.79 -47.00
N ASN A 157 1.33 -8.69 -45.67
CA ASN A 157 1.07 -9.83 -44.79
C ASN A 157 -0.43 -9.81 -44.41
N PRO A 158 -1.24 -10.80 -44.84
CA PRO A 158 -2.69 -10.77 -44.68
C PRO A 158 -3.10 -11.62 -43.48
N TYR A 159 -3.06 -11.05 -42.28
CA TYR A 159 -3.88 -11.55 -41.17
C TYR A 159 -4.50 -10.37 -40.39
N THR A 160 -5.68 -10.00 -40.89
CA THR A 160 -6.94 -9.84 -40.14
C THR A 160 -7.09 -8.64 -39.20
N ALA A 161 -7.97 -7.76 -39.67
CA ALA A 161 -8.52 -6.57 -39.04
C ALA A 161 -9.21 -6.81 -37.69
N LYS A 162 -9.08 -5.83 -36.79
CA LYS A 162 -10.03 -5.57 -35.70
C LYS A 162 -10.73 -4.22 -36.00
N PRO A 163 -12.06 -4.12 -35.88
CA PRO A 163 -12.76 -2.86 -36.11
C PRO A 163 -12.56 -1.91 -34.92
N SER A 164 -12.06 -0.70 -35.19
CA SER A 164 -12.02 0.40 -34.22
C SER A 164 -13.43 0.96 -34.01
N ALA A 165 -14.01 0.73 -32.84
CA ALA A 165 -15.11 1.53 -32.33
C ALA A 165 -14.59 2.94 -32.00
N ALA A 166 -15.25 3.96 -32.54
CA ALA A 166 -14.96 5.36 -32.31
C ALA A 166 -15.08 5.72 -30.81
N LYS A 167 -14.05 6.35 -30.24
CA LYS A 167 -14.14 7.02 -28.94
C LYS A 167 -14.73 8.43 -29.14
N PRO A 168 -15.76 8.85 -28.38
CA PRO A 168 -16.20 10.24 -28.39
C PRO A 168 -15.14 11.14 -27.74
N ALA A 169 -15.07 12.37 -28.23
CA ALA A 169 -14.10 13.39 -27.83
C ALA A 169 -14.12 13.66 -26.32
N ALA A 170 -12.96 13.60 -25.68
CA ALA A 170 -12.77 14.05 -24.31
C ALA A 170 -12.87 15.57 -24.24
N SER A 171 -13.89 16.06 -23.53
CA SER A 171 -13.95 17.42 -23.02
C SER A 171 -12.77 17.65 -22.07
N LYS A 172 -12.06 18.76 -22.27
CA LYS A 172 -11.05 19.24 -21.32
C LYS A 172 -11.77 19.78 -20.09
N ASP A 173 -11.95 18.95 -19.08
CA ASP A 173 -12.21 19.41 -17.72
C ASP A 173 -10.92 19.18 -16.91
N SER A 174 -10.04 20.18 -16.92
CA SER A 174 -8.85 20.22 -16.09
C SER A 174 -9.23 20.74 -14.70
N GLY A 175 -9.99 19.96 -13.96
CA GLY A 175 -10.27 20.19 -12.54
C GLY A 175 -9.29 19.40 -11.69
N ASP A 176 -8.22 20.04 -11.21
CA ASP A 176 -7.38 19.48 -10.14
C ASP A 176 -8.27 19.31 -8.88
N PRO A 177 -8.57 18.06 -8.44
CA PRO A 177 -9.56 17.79 -7.40
C PRO A 177 -9.17 18.32 -6.01
N TRP A 178 -7.93 18.83 -5.87
CA TRP A 178 -7.35 19.25 -4.60
C TRP A 178 -7.20 20.77 -4.49
N SER A 179 -7.60 21.52 -5.53
CA SER A 179 -7.47 22.99 -5.58
C SER A 179 -8.15 23.74 -4.42
N LYS A 180 -9.16 23.13 -3.78
CA LYS A 180 -9.94 23.73 -2.69
C LYS A 180 -9.25 23.75 -1.32
N TRP A 181 -8.08 23.13 -1.17
CA TRP A 181 -7.38 22.99 0.12
C TRP A 181 -6.10 23.83 0.26
N ARG A 182 -5.73 24.61 -0.77
CA ARG A 182 -4.62 25.56 -0.69
C ARG A 182 -5.17 26.93 -0.28
N LYS A 183 -4.98 27.32 0.97
CA LYS A 183 -5.24 28.66 1.48
C LYS A 183 -4.09 29.11 2.36
#